data_AF-A0A1S3QR67-F1
#
_entry.id   AF-A0A1S3QR67-F1
#
_cell.length_a   1.000
_cell.length_b   1.000
_cell.length_c   1.000
_cell.angle_alpha   90.00
_cell.angle_beta   90.00
_cell.angle_gamma   90.00
#
_symmetry.space_group_name_H-M   'P 1'
#
loop_
_entity.id
_entity.type
_entity.pdbx_description
1 polymer ?
#
loop_
_entity_poly.entity_id
_entity_poly.type
_entity_poly.pdbx_seq_one_letter_code
_entity_poly.pdbx_strand_id
1 'polypeptide(L)'
;MRSRSNSGVKLDGFARLVHETILCHQNPVTGLLPCSVQLPDAWVRDNVYSILAVWGLGMAYRKNADRDEDKAKAYELEQSVVKLMQGLLQCMMRQVAKVEKFKHTQSPKDCL
;
A
#
# COMPACT_ATOMS: atom_id res chain seq x y z
N MET A 1 28.66 10.64 -17.34
CA MET A 1 27.58 10.09 -16.49
C MET A 1 28.10 8.85 -15.78
N ARG A 2 27.98 8.76 -14.45
CA ARG A 2 28.32 7.51 -13.74
C ARG A 2 27.31 6.44 -14.12
N SER A 3 27.79 5.22 -14.41
CA SER A 3 26.93 4.06 -14.64
C SER A 3 26.07 3.80 -13.41
N ARG A 4 24.79 3.44 -13.59
CA ARG A 4 23.89 3.09 -12.49
C ARG A 4 24.42 1.86 -11.77
N SER A 5 24.23 1.79 -10.46
CA SER A 5 24.57 0.58 -9.70
C SER A 5 23.72 -0.61 -10.15
N ASN A 6 24.27 -1.83 -10.12
CA ASN A 6 23.51 -3.06 -10.42
C ASN A 6 22.25 -3.20 -9.54
N SER A 7 22.31 -2.68 -8.31
CA SER A 7 21.16 -2.62 -7.40
C SER A 7 20.05 -1.73 -7.96
N GLY A 8 20.37 -0.53 -8.47
CA GLY A 8 19.38 0.37 -9.07
C GLY A 8 18.63 -0.27 -10.25
N VAL A 9 19.35 -0.98 -11.13
CA VAL A 9 18.73 -1.69 -12.27
C VAL A 9 17.75 -2.78 -11.79
N LYS A 10 18.09 -3.53 -10.74
CA LYS A 10 17.19 -4.54 -10.17
C LYS A 10 15.96 -3.89 -9.52
N LEU A 11 16.13 -2.77 -8.82
CA LEU A 11 15.04 -2.02 -8.21
C LEU A 11 14.06 -1.48 -9.26
N ASP A 12 14.55 -1.05 -10.42
CA ASP A 12 13.70 -0.64 -11.55
C ASP A 12 12.81 -1.81 -12.03
N GLY A 13 13.37 -3.01 -12.10
CA GLY A 13 12.61 -4.23 -12.42
C GLY A 13 11.51 -4.51 -11.41
N PHE A 14 11.81 -4.40 -10.10
CA PHE A 14 10.80 -4.56 -9.05
C PHE A 14 9.75 -3.45 -9.04
N ALA A 15 10.14 -2.21 -9.33
CA ALA A 15 9.19 -1.09 -9.46
C ALA A 15 8.19 -1.32 -10.58
N ARG A 16 8.66 -1.80 -11.74
CA ARG A 16 7.78 -2.17 -12.84
C ARG A 16 6.82 -3.28 -12.42
N LEU A 17 7.32 -4.34 -11.77
CA LEU A 17 6.49 -5.44 -11.30
C LEU A 17 5.42 -4.97 -10.30
N VAL A 18 5.80 -4.19 -9.30
CA VAL A 18 4.88 -3.62 -8.30
C VAL A 18 3.83 -2.72 -8.97
N HIS A 19 4.23 -1.94 -9.98
CA HIS A 19 3.30 -1.08 -10.70
C HIS A 19 2.28 -1.88 -11.50
N GLU A 20 2.74 -2.87 -12.28
CA GLU A 20 1.90 -3.71 -13.13
C GLU A 20 0.97 -4.66 -12.35
N THR A 21 1.31 -5.00 -11.10
CA THR A 21 0.56 -6.01 -10.31
C THR A 21 -0.21 -5.46 -9.11
N ILE A 22 0.21 -4.33 -8.53
CA ILE A 22 -0.39 -3.77 -7.30
C ILE A 22 -0.90 -2.35 -7.56
N LEU A 23 -0.01 -1.42 -7.92
CA LEU A 23 -0.37 0.01 -7.96
C LEU A 23 -1.33 0.36 -9.10
N CYS A 24 -1.33 -0.41 -10.19
CA CYS A 24 -2.30 -0.26 -11.28
C CYS A 24 -3.76 -0.44 -10.82
N HIS A 25 -3.99 -1.13 -9.70
CA HIS A 25 -5.31 -1.37 -9.12
C HIS A 25 -5.63 -0.43 -7.95
N GLN A 26 -4.69 0.41 -7.51
CA GLN A 26 -4.89 1.30 -6.38
C GLN A 26 -5.86 2.41 -6.74
N ASN A 27 -6.93 2.57 -5.95
CA ASN A 27 -7.90 3.63 -6.19
C ASN A 27 -7.25 5.01 -5.96
N PRO A 28 -7.31 5.93 -6.93
CA PRO A 28 -6.62 7.21 -6.86
C PRO A 28 -7.24 8.19 -5.85
N VAL A 29 -8.43 7.92 -5.33
CA VAL A 29 -9.11 8.76 -4.32
C VAL A 29 -8.91 8.17 -2.93
N THR A 30 -9.33 6.92 -2.73
CA THR A 30 -9.31 6.28 -1.40
C THR A 30 -7.95 5.67 -1.04
N GLY A 31 -7.10 5.38 -2.02
CA GLY A 31 -5.84 4.66 -1.82
C GLY A 31 -6.00 3.15 -1.62
N LEU A 32 -7.22 2.63 -1.57
CA LEU A 32 -7.47 1.21 -1.32
C LEU A 32 -7.33 0.37 -2.59
N LEU A 33 -7.01 -0.90 -2.41
CA LEU A 33 -7.00 -1.95 -3.41
C LEU A 33 -8.30 -2.75 -3.33
N PRO A 34 -8.97 -3.03 -4.46
CA PRO A 34 -10.11 -3.94 -4.50
C PRO A 34 -9.65 -5.39 -4.33
N CYS A 35 -10.53 -6.27 -3.87
CA CYS A 35 -10.25 -7.72 -3.81
C CYS A 35 -10.09 -8.31 -5.22
N SER A 36 -10.94 -7.93 -6.17
CA SER A 36 -10.82 -8.31 -7.58
C SER A 36 -11.57 -7.33 -8.49
N VAL A 37 -11.48 -7.55 -9.82
CA VAL A 37 -12.23 -6.76 -10.81
C VAL A 37 -13.75 -6.93 -10.63
N GLN A 38 -14.19 -8.11 -10.18
CA GLN A 38 -15.59 -8.44 -9.98
C GLN A 38 -16.07 -8.15 -8.54
N LEU A 39 -15.16 -8.14 -7.58
CA LEU A 39 -15.41 -7.89 -6.16
C LEU A 39 -14.71 -6.59 -5.74
N PRO A 40 -15.38 -5.44 -5.86
CA PRO A 40 -14.76 -4.13 -5.65
C PRO A 40 -14.47 -3.81 -4.18
N ASP A 41 -14.98 -4.62 -3.25
CA ASP A 41 -14.77 -4.41 -1.82
C ASP A 41 -13.29 -4.52 -1.44
N ALA A 42 -12.82 -3.55 -0.65
CA ALA A 42 -11.46 -3.51 -0.17
C ALA A 42 -11.33 -4.32 1.12
N TRP A 43 -10.65 -5.47 1.04
CA TRP A 43 -10.40 -6.30 2.21
C TRP A 43 -9.14 -5.83 2.93
N VAL A 44 -9.24 -5.62 4.25
CA VAL A 44 -8.14 -5.09 5.08
C VAL A 44 -6.87 -5.93 4.92
N ARG A 45 -7.00 -7.26 5.00
CA ARG A 45 -5.87 -8.20 4.90
C ARG A 45 -5.15 -8.07 3.56
N ASP A 46 -5.89 -8.09 2.47
CA ASP A 46 -5.32 -8.07 1.12
C ASP A 46 -4.60 -6.74 0.86
N ASN A 47 -5.21 -5.63 1.31
CA ASN A 47 -4.59 -4.30 1.28
C ASN A 47 -3.28 -4.25 2.07
N VAL A 48 -3.27 -4.75 3.31
CA VAL A 48 -2.08 -4.75 4.18
C VAL A 48 -0.97 -5.63 3.57
N TYR A 49 -1.29 -6.82 3.08
CA TYR A 49 -0.28 -7.72 2.53
C TYR A 49 0.32 -7.21 1.22
N SER A 50 -0.52 -6.66 0.33
CA SER A 50 -0.04 -6.09 -0.93
C SER A 50 0.81 -4.83 -0.72
N ILE A 51 0.38 -3.93 0.17
CA ILE A 51 1.08 -2.65 0.35
C ILE A 51 2.46 -2.79 1.02
N LEU A 52 2.69 -3.87 1.78
CA LEU A 52 4.00 -4.18 2.37
C LEU A 52 5.09 -4.35 1.31
N ALA A 53 4.77 -4.94 0.15
CA ALA A 53 5.72 -5.07 -0.95
C ALA A 53 6.13 -3.70 -1.52
N VAL A 54 5.16 -2.80 -1.68
CA VAL A 54 5.38 -1.41 -2.13
C VAL A 54 6.26 -0.66 -1.12
N TRP A 55 5.95 -0.79 0.17
CA TRP A 55 6.73 -0.18 1.25
C TRP A 55 8.17 -0.70 1.27
N GLY A 56 8.35 -2.02 1.21
CA GLY A 56 9.68 -2.64 1.18
C GLY A 56 10.52 -2.14 -0.01
N LEU A 57 9.91 -1.98 -1.18
CA LEU A 57 10.56 -1.40 -2.35
C LEU A 57 10.92 0.08 -2.13
N GLY A 58 10.02 0.88 -1.56
CA GLY A 58 10.29 2.28 -1.18
C GLY A 58 11.48 2.40 -0.23
N MET A 59 11.56 1.53 0.78
CA MET A 59 12.70 1.48 1.70
C MET A 59 14.00 1.13 0.98
N ALA A 60 13.93 0.18 0.03
CA ALA A 60 15.09 -0.22 -0.76
C ALA A 60 15.58 0.90 -1.67
N TYR A 61 14.70 1.64 -2.35
CA TYR A 61 15.08 2.84 -3.09
C TYR A 61 15.70 3.89 -2.18
N ARG A 62 15.06 4.21 -1.05
CA ARG A 62 15.56 5.21 -0.10
C ARG A 62 16.98 4.90 0.39
N LYS A 63 17.28 3.61 0.64
CA LYS A 63 18.62 3.17 1.09
C LYS A 63 19.68 3.26 -0.02
N ASN A 64 19.30 3.11 -1.29
CA ASN A 64 20.20 3.06 -2.44
C ASN A 64 20.08 4.30 -3.35
N ALA A 65 19.48 5.38 -2.87
CA ALA A 65 19.15 6.54 -3.69
C ALA A 65 20.40 7.39 -3.97
N ASP A 66 21.15 7.01 -5.02
CA ASP A 66 22.32 7.76 -5.50
C ASP A 66 21.93 8.98 -6.35
N ARG A 67 20.73 8.96 -6.94
CA ARG A 67 20.22 9.99 -7.88
C ARG A 67 18.89 10.54 -7.41
N ASP A 68 18.57 11.77 -7.81
CA ASP A 68 17.29 12.39 -7.43
C ASP A 68 16.08 11.65 -8.03
N GLU A 69 16.25 11.00 -9.19
CA GLU A 69 15.24 10.09 -9.75
C GLU A 69 14.90 8.93 -8.79
N ASP A 70 15.90 8.35 -8.12
CA ASP A 70 15.70 7.24 -7.18
C ASP A 70 15.00 7.72 -5.91
N LYS A 71 15.29 8.94 -5.46
CA LYS A 71 14.59 9.58 -4.34
C LYS A 71 13.12 9.88 -4.68
N ALA A 72 12.86 10.37 -5.90
CA ALA A 72 11.50 10.63 -6.37
C ALA A 72 10.67 9.34 -6.40
N LYS A 73 11.23 8.25 -6.94
CA LYS A 73 10.59 6.93 -6.93
C LYS A 73 10.31 6.43 -5.50
N ALA A 74 11.28 6.55 -4.60
CA ALA A 74 11.08 6.20 -3.19
C ALA A 74 9.89 6.96 -2.59
N TYR A 75 9.85 8.27 -2.83
CA TYR A 75 8.78 9.14 -2.34
C TYR A 75 7.41 8.75 -2.90
N GLU A 76 7.28 8.50 -4.20
CA GLU A 76 6.02 8.07 -4.83
C GLU A 76 5.51 6.74 -4.26
N LEU A 77 6.39 5.76 -4.05
CA LEU A 77 6.06 4.48 -3.43
C LEU A 77 5.60 4.68 -1.99
N GLU A 78 6.33 5.48 -1.21
CA GLU A 78 5.96 5.80 0.18
C GLU A 78 4.61 6.54 0.27
N GLN A 79 4.34 7.49 -0.62
CA GLN A 79 3.04 8.18 -0.66
C GLN A 79 1.89 7.24 -1.02
N SER A 80 2.13 6.30 -1.93
CA SER A 80 1.14 5.25 -2.27
C SER A 80 0.79 4.40 -1.05
N VAL A 81 1.79 4.05 -0.24
CA VAL A 81 1.63 3.33 1.03
C VAL A 81 0.85 4.15 2.05
N VAL A 82 1.24 5.42 2.25
CA VAL A 82 0.57 6.34 3.18
C VAL A 82 -0.91 6.47 2.84
N LYS A 83 -1.23 6.67 1.56
CA LYS A 83 -2.61 6.83 1.10
C LYS A 83 -3.47 5.60 1.38
N LEU A 84 -2.95 4.40 1.12
CA LEU A 84 -3.68 3.16 1.42
C LEU A 84 -3.89 2.98 2.92
N MET A 85 -2.85 3.16 3.74
CA MET A 85 -2.95 3.02 5.19
C MET A 85 -3.91 4.04 5.82
N GLN A 86 -3.92 5.27 5.30
CA GLN A 86 -4.91 6.29 5.69
C GLN A 86 -6.33 5.89 5.27
N GLY A 87 -6.50 5.32 4.07
CA GLY A 87 -7.79 4.77 3.61
C GLY A 87 -8.32 3.69 4.56
N LEU A 88 -7.46 2.74 4.98
CA LEU A 88 -7.84 1.70 5.94
C LEU A 88 -8.23 2.29 7.29
N LEU A 89 -7.46 3.25 7.81
CA LEU A 89 -7.78 3.93 9.06
C LEU A 89 -9.13 4.64 8.97
N GLN A 90 -9.41 5.35 7.88
CA GLN A 90 -10.71 6.00 7.66
C GLN A 90 -11.86 4.99 7.66
N CYS A 91 -11.70 3.83 7.03
CA CYS A 91 -12.69 2.74 7.05
C CYS A 91 -12.94 2.25 8.48
N MET A 92 -11.88 1.99 9.26
CA MET A 92 -12.00 1.54 10.65
C MET A 92 -12.66 2.59 11.54
N MET A 93 -12.29 3.86 11.39
CA MET A 93 -12.89 4.96 12.16
C MET A 93 -14.40 5.08 11.90
N ARG A 94 -14.86 4.85 10.67
CA ARG A 94 -16.30 4.84 10.35
C ARG A 94 -17.06 3.67 10.98
N GLN A 95 -16.35 2.58 11.31
CA GLN A 95 -16.91 1.39 11.94
C GLN A 95 -16.70 1.37 13.47
N VAL A 96 -16.16 2.45 14.05
CA VAL A 96 -15.79 2.52 15.48
C VAL A 96 -16.94 2.12 16.41
N ALA A 97 -18.17 2.59 16.14
CA ALA A 97 -19.33 2.28 16.98
C ALA A 97 -19.62 0.77 17.07
N LYS A 98 -19.38 0.04 15.97
CA LYS A 98 -19.57 -1.42 15.91
C LYS A 98 -18.50 -2.13 16.74
N VAL A 99 -17.24 -1.72 16.61
CA VAL A 99 -16.10 -2.26 17.37
C VAL A 99 -16.24 -1.97 18.87
N GLU A 100 -16.62 -0.75 19.24
CA GLU A 100 -16.86 -0.38 20.63
C GLU A 100 -17.98 -1.21 21.25
N LYS A 101 -19.06 -1.44 20.50
CA LYS A 101 -20.15 -2.31 20.95
C LYS A 101 -19.69 -3.76 21.14
N PHE A 102 -18.87 -4.29 20.23
CA PHE A 102 -18.32 -5.64 20.34
C PHE A 102 -17.53 -5.89 21.63
N LYS A 103 -16.83 -4.87 22.17
CA LYS A 103 -16.10 -5.00 23.44
C LYS A 103 -17.01 -5.42 24.59
N HIS A 104 -18.26 -4.99 24.57
CA HIS A 104 -19.24 -5.29 25.60
C HIS A 104 -20.09 -6.52 25.25
N THR A 105 -20.47 -6.67 23.98
CA THR A 105 -21.41 -7.72 23.58
C THR A 105 -20.73 -9.03 23.22
N GLN A 106 -19.49 -9.00 22.74
CA GLN A 106 -18.76 -10.13 22.13
C GLN A 106 -19.59 -10.89 21.07
N SER A 107 -20.57 -10.23 20.47
CA SER A 107 -21.49 -10.84 19.51
C SER A 107 -20.89 -10.87 18.11
N PRO A 108 -21.00 -11.97 17.34
CA PRO A 108 -20.59 -12.01 15.94
C PRO A 108 -21.30 -10.97 15.06
N LYS A 109 -22.48 -10.47 15.47
CA LYS A 109 -23.17 -9.40 14.72
C LYS A 109 -22.49 -8.04 14.86
N ASP A 110 -21.75 -7.86 15.96
CA ASP A 110 -21.02 -6.65 16.26
C ASP A 110 -19.52 -6.79 15.89
N CYS A 111 -19.06 -7.95 15.39
CA CYS A 111 -17.67 -8.11 14.92
C CYS A 111 -17.44 -7.43 13.55
N LEU A 112 -16.21 -6.98 13.27
CA LEU A 112 -15.83 -6.36 11.99
C LEU A 112 -16.05 -7.31 10.81
#